data_AF-A0A392SWG4-F1
#
_entry.id   AF-A0A392SWG4-F1
#
_cell.length_a   1.000
_cell.length_b   1.000
_cell.length_c   1.000
_cell.angle_alpha   90.00
_cell.angle_beta   90.00
_cell.angle_gamma   90.00
#
_symmetry.space_group_name_H-M   'P 1'
#
loop_
_entity.id
_entity.type
_entity.pdbx_description
1 polymer ?
#
loop_
_entity_poly.entity_id
_entity_poly.type
_entity_poly.pdbx_seq_one_letter_code
_entity_poly.pdbx_strand_id
1 'polypeptide(L)' 'MYISAKDMLGYINGDIPQPGSTDPTFRRWRTENARVKGWLINSMDQNLVSNFIRFTTAKQ' A
#
# COMPACT_ATOMS: atom_id res chain seq x y z
N MET A 1 9.84 -14.96 6.97
CA MET A 1 8.52 -14.47 7.42
C MET A 1 7.65 -14.30 6.17
N TYR A 2 6.87 -15.32 5.80
CA TYR A 2 6.14 -15.42 4.53
C TYR A 2 4.64 -15.23 4.82
N ILE A 3 4.26 -14.03 5.25
CA ILE A 3 2.90 -13.78 5.74
C ILE A 3 2.10 -13.18 4.59
N SER A 4 1.26 -14.02 3.98
CA SER A 4 0.10 -13.66 3.18
C SER A 4 0.26 -12.46 2.23
N ALA A 5 1.36 -12.45 1.48
CA ALA A 5 1.62 -11.42 0.47
C ALA A 5 0.49 -11.35 -0.58
N LYS A 6 -0.32 -12.39 -0.77
CA LYS A 6 -1.36 -12.42 -1.80
C LYS A 6 -2.37 -11.28 -1.69
N ASP A 7 -2.85 -10.97 -0.49
CA ASP A 7 -3.83 -9.89 -0.29
C ASP A 7 -3.16 -8.51 -0.30
N MET A 8 -1.90 -8.42 0.13
CA MET A 8 -1.11 -7.17 0.11
C MET A 8 -0.58 -6.84 -1.30
N LEU A 9 -0.25 -7.85 -2.10
CA LEU A 9 0.21 -7.74 -3.48
C LEU A 9 -0.88 -7.09 -4.35
N GLY A 10 -2.15 -7.33 -4.05
CA GLY A 10 -3.24 -6.64 -4.73
C GLY A 10 -3.19 -5.12 -4.57
N TYR A 11 -2.66 -4.61 -3.44
CA TYR A 11 -2.45 -3.15 -3.24
C TYR A 11 -1.21 -2.63 -3.96
N ILE A 12 -0.21 -3.48 -4.24
CA ILE A 12 1.05 -3.12 -4.92
C ILE A 12 0.87 -3.21 -6.44
N ASN A 13 0.27 -4.28 -6.94
CA ASN A 13 -0.01 -4.46 -8.37
C ASN A 13 -1.21 -3.62 -8.83
N GLY A 14 -2.08 -3.24 -7.88
CA GLY A 14 -3.30 -2.49 -8.17
C GLY A 14 -4.50 -3.35 -8.56
N ASP A 15 -4.47 -4.66 -8.28
CA ASP A 15 -5.64 -5.54 -8.37
C ASP A 15 -6.74 -5.09 -7.38
N ILE A 16 -6.35 -4.39 -6.31
CA ILE A 16 -7.26 -3.73 -5.36
C ILE A 16 -7.23 -2.22 -5.64
N PRO A 17 -8.07 -1.71 -6.57
CA PRO A 17 -8.08 -0.29 -6.90
C PRO A 17 -8.58 0.55 -5.73
N GLN A 18 -8.20 1.84 -5.73
CA GLN A 18 -8.71 2.80 -4.76
C GLN A 18 -10.23 2.94 -4.93
N PRO A 19 -11.04 2.63 -3.90
CA PRO A 19 -12.48 2.85 -3.94
C PRO A 19 -12.80 4.34 -4.01
N GLY A 20 -13.99 4.68 -4.50
CA GLY A 20 -14.50 6.05 -4.46
C GLY A 20 -14.58 6.58 -3.03
N SER A 21 -14.47 7.90 -2.83
CA SER A 21 -14.51 8.53 -1.50
C SER A 21 -15.84 8.32 -0.76
N THR A 22 -16.92 8.02 -1.50
CA THR A 22 -18.25 7.72 -0.97
C THR A 22 -18.44 6.24 -0.63
N ASP A 23 -17.48 5.39 -0.96
CA ASP A 23 -17.57 3.95 -0.73
C ASP A 23 -17.25 3.64 0.75
N PRO A 24 -18.10 2.90 1.47
CA PRO A 24 -17.84 2.50 2.85
C PRO A 24 -16.54 1.66 3.01
N THR A 25 -16.08 1.00 1.95
CA THR A 25 -14.83 0.24 1.93
C THR A 25 -13.58 1.13 1.81
N PHE A 26 -13.72 2.41 1.44
CA PHE A 26 -12.60 3.33 1.27
C PHE A 26 -11.78 3.49 2.55
N ARG A 27 -12.44 3.55 3.71
CA ARG A 27 -11.74 3.64 5.01
C ARG A 27 -10.88 2.41 5.27
N ARG A 28 -11.40 1.21 4.97
CA ARG A 28 -10.67 -0.06 5.13
C ARG A 28 -9.50 -0.12 4.14
N TRP A 29 -9.75 0.20 2.88
CA TRP A 29 -8.73 0.24 1.84
C TRP A 29 -7.59 1.19 2.21
N ARG A 30 -7.90 2.40 2.71
CA ARG A 30 -6.89 3.38 3.14
C ARG A 30 -5.99 2.81 4.25
N THR A 31 -6.57 2.16 5.25
CA THR A 31 -5.81 1.56 6.36
C THR A 31 -4.89 0.45 5.88
N GLU A 32 -5.38 -0.46 5.04
CA GLU A 32 -4.57 -1.56 4.49
C GLU A 32 -3.48 -1.04 3.56
N ASN A 33 -3.80 -0.09 2.67
CA ASN A 33 -2.80 0.55 1.80
C ASN A 33 -1.70 1.26 2.62
N ALA A 34 -2.05 1.97 3.70
CA ALA A 34 -1.07 2.60 4.58
C ALA A 34 -0.18 1.56 5.30
N ARG A 35 -0.76 0.43 5.71
CA ARG A 35 -0.02 -0.70 6.30
C ARG A 35 0.98 -1.28 5.30
N VAL A 36 0.56 -1.52 4.06
CA VAL A 36 1.44 -2.01 2.98
C VAL A 36 2.56 -1.00 2.70
N LYS A 37 2.25 0.30 2.61
CA LYS A 37 3.30 1.34 2.46
C LYS A 37 4.28 1.34 3.63
N GLY A 38 3.81 1.20 4.87
CA GLY A 38 4.69 1.15 6.04
C GLY A 38 5.62 -0.07 6.03
N TRP A 39 5.11 -1.23 5.62
CA TRP A 39 5.93 -2.43 5.41
C TRP A 39 6.99 -2.24 4.33
N LEU A 40 6.60 -1.65 3.20
CA LEU A 40 7.48 -1.33 2.09
C LEU A 40 8.59 -0.36 2.52
N ILE A 41 8.26 0.71 3.24
CA ILE A 41 9.23 1.68 3.77
C ILE A 41 10.22 1.01 4.72
N ASN A 42 9.74 0.16 5.62
CA ASN A 42 10.61 -0.54 6.58
C ASN A 42 11.49 -1.62 5.95
N SER A 43 11.18 -2.06 4.72
CA SER A 43 11.91 -3.11 4.00
C SER A 43 12.80 -2.57 2.88
N MET A 44 12.76 -1.26 2.61
CA MET A 44 13.50 -0.60 1.53
C MET A 44 14.77 0.10 2.02
N ASP A 45 15.74 0.25 1.12
CA ASP A 45 16.91 1.10 1.33
C ASP A 45 16.49 2.57 1.49
N GLN A 46 17.15 3.31 2.38
CA GLN A 46 16.80 4.70 2.71
C GLN A 46 16.79 5.63 1.48
N ASN A 47 17.62 5.34 0.49
CA ASN A 47 17.66 6.10 -0.76
C ASN A 47 16.38 5.92 -1.60
N LEU A 48 15.74 4.76 -1.51
CA LEU A 48 14.48 4.45 -2.20
C LEU A 48 13.27 4.94 -1.41
N VAL A 49 13.34 4.88 -0.08
CA VAL A 49 12.28 5.37 0.82
C VAL A 49 11.94 6.84 0.55
N SER A 50 12.95 7.70 0.33
CA SER A 50 12.74 9.13 0.04
C SER A 50 11.84 9.37 -1.17
N ASN A 51 12.01 8.55 -2.23
CA ASN A 51 11.16 8.62 -3.41
C ASN A 51 9.75 8.06 -3.12
N PHE A 52 9.67 6.96 -2.37
CA PHE A 52 8.42 6.25 -2.10
C PHE A 52 7.48 6.95 -1.11
N ILE A 53 8.01 7.78 -0.20
CA ILE A 53 7.20 8.57 0.75
C ILE A 53 6.27 9.54 0.01
N ARG A 54 6.69 10.05 -1.15
CA ARG A 54 5.93 11.06 -1.93
C ARG A 54 4.69 10.48 -2.60
N PHE A 55 4.61 9.16 -2.75
CA PHE A 55 3.47 8.51 -3.35
C PHE A 55 2.28 8.41 -2.38
N THR A 56 1.06 8.53 -2.90
CA THR A 56 -0.16 8.45 -2.09
C THR A 56 -0.60 7.01 -1.84
N THR A 57 -0.20 6.09 -2.73
CA THR A 57 -0.62 4.67 -2.69
C THR A 57 0.57 3.73 -2.79
N ALA A 58 0.40 2.47 -2.41
CA ALA A 58 1.46 1.47 -2.50
C ALA A 58 1.76 1.00 -3.94
N LYS A 59 0.84 1.25 -4.88
CA LYS A 59 0.97 0.92 -6.31
C LYS A 59 1.88 1.89 -7.09
N GLN A 60 1.97 3.12 -6.61
CA GLN A 60 2.54 4.27 -7.32
C GLN A 60 4.06 4.21 -7.52
#